data_AF-A0A4V4HNX2-F1
#
_entry.id   AF-A0A4V4HNX2-F1
#
_cell.length_a   1.000
_cell.length_b   1.000
_cell.length_c   1.000
_cell.angle_alpha   90.00
_cell.angle_beta   90.00
_cell.angle_gamma   90.00
#
_symmetry.space_group_name_H-M   'P 1'
#
loop_
_entity.id
_entity.type
_entity.pdbx_description
1 polymer ?
#
loop_
_entity_poly.entity_id
_entity_poly.type
_entity_poly.pdbx_seq_one_letter_code
_entity_poly.pdbx_strand_id
1 'polypeptide(L)' 'MNPADEIELAAALAVAVQRSALLPQEEQAALLDRYRRQRERVLRTGTAQDLRRLTEIDEATGPTRGPVSRTLRSRLVRP' A
#
# COMPACT_ATOMS: atom_id res chain seq x y z
N MET A 1 -13.26 3.43 16.72
CA MET A 1 -12.56 3.86 15.50
C MET A 1 -12.92 2.87 14.42
N ASN A 2 -13.49 3.33 13.30
CA ASN A 2 -14.10 2.47 12.29
C ASN A 2 -13.01 1.95 11.34
N PRO A 3 -13.02 0.68 10.87
CA PRO A 3 -12.04 0.19 9.89
C PRO A 3 -11.95 1.05 8.61
N ALA A 4 -13.06 1.68 8.21
CA ALA A 4 -13.09 2.66 7.13
C ALA A 4 -12.21 3.90 7.42
N ASP A 5 -12.14 4.36 8.68
CA ASP A 5 -11.26 5.49 9.06
C ASP A 5 -9.79 5.08 8.98
N GLU A 6 -9.48 3.80 9.23
CA GLU A 6 -8.11 3.30 9.24
C GLU A 6 -7.49 3.26 7.85
N ILE A 7 -8.27 2.90 6.82
CA ILE A 7 -7.82 2.90 5.42
C ILE A 7 -7.70 4.32 4.85
N GLU A 8 -8.61 5.24 5.19
CA GLU A 8 -8.50 6.65 4.79
C GLU A 8 -7.27 7.32 5.41
N LEU A 9 -6.96 6.99 6.68
CA LEU A 9 -5.74 7.45 7.33
C LEU A 9 -4.47 6.87 6.66
N ALA A 10 -4.50 5.61 6.25
CA ALA A 10 -3.41 5.01 5.49
C ALA A 10 -3.20 5.72 4.14
N ALA A 11 -4.28 6.05 3.43
CA ALA A 11 -4.24 6.80 2.17
C ALA A 11 -3.64 8.20 2.36
N ALA A 12 -4.04 8.93 3.42
CA ALA A 12 -3.49 10.24 3.74
C ALA A 12 -1.98 10.17 4.06
N LEU A 13 -1.55 9.16 4.82
CA LEU A 13 -0.13 8.95 5.15
C LEU A 13 0.69 8.57 3.91
N ALA A 14 0.15 7.76 3.01
CA ALA A 14 0.81 7.43 1.74
C ALA A 14 1.07 8.68 0.89
N VAL A 15 0.09 9.58 0.77
CA VAL A 15 0.27 10.87 0.07
C VAL A 15 1.32 11.74 0.76
N ALA A 16 1.32 11.78 2.09
CA ALA A 16 2.32 12.53 2.86
C ALA A 16 3.73 11.99 2.63
N VAL A 17 3.91 10.67 2.60
CA VAL A 17 5.18 10.01 2.27
C VAL A 17 5.63 10.38 0.86
N GLN A 18 4.76 10.32 -0.15
CA GLN A 18 5.11 10.70 -1.53
C GLN A 18 5.55 12.16 -1.65
N ARG A 19 4.94 13.06 -0.88
CA ARG A 19 5.27 14.49 -0.86
C ARG A 19 6.46 14.83 0.05
N SER A 20 6.95 13.87 0.82
CA SER A 20 8.02 14.09 1.81
C SER A 20 9.42 14.23 1.21
N ALA A 21 9.58 14.13 -0.11
CA ALA A 21 10.89 14.13 -0.78
C ALA A 21 11.79 15.34 -0.44
N LEU A 22 11.21 16.46 -0.04
CA LEU A 22 11.92 17.70 0.35
C LEU A 22 12.07 17.88 1.86
N LEU A 23 11.52 16.97 2.68
CA LEU A 23 11.63 17.01 4.13
C LEU A 23 12.99 16.47 4.61
N PRO A 24 13.43 16.82 5.82
CA PRO A 24 14.58 16.18 6.46
C PRO A 24 14.42 14.66 6.56
N GLN A 25 15.52 13.92 6.48
CA GLN A 25 15.50 12.45 6.50
C GLN A 25 14.83 11.88 7.77
N GLU A 26 14.99 12.51 8.92
CA GLU A 26 14.33 12.11 10.16
C GLU A 26 12.80 12.22 10.07
N GLU A 27 12.31 13.30 9.45
CA GLU A 27 10.88 13.50 9.24
C GLU A 27 10.31 12.54 8.19
N GLN A 28 11.06 12.27 7.11
CA GLN A 28 10.70 11.25 6.13
C GLN A 28 10.61 9.86 6.77
N ALA A 29 11.59 9.50 7.59
CA ALA A 29 11.62 8.23 8.32
C ALA A 29 10.43 8.12 9.29
N ALA A 30 10.11 9.19 10.01
CA ALA A 30 8.96 9.22 10.92
C ALA A 30 7.62 9.04 10.18
N LEU A 31 7.46 9.65 8.99
CA LEU A 31 6.27 9.48 8.15
C LEU A 31 6.16 8.05 7.62
N LEU A 32 7.27 7.47 7.14
CA LEU A 32 7.32 6.08 6.68
C LEU A 32 6.96 5.10 7.80
N ASP A 33 7.47 5.32 9.01
CA ASP A 33 7.15 4.48 10.17
C ASP A 33 5.67 4.60 10.59
N ARG A 34 5.10 5.80 10.54
CA ARG A 34 3.66 5.98 10.79
C ARG A 34 2.83 5.26 9.74
N TYR A 35 3.17 5.38 8.46
CA TYR A 35 2.50 4.67 7.38
C TYR A 35 2.57 3.16 7.58
N ARG A 36 3.75 2.61 7.90
CA ARG A 36 3.94 1.17 8.18
C ARG A 36 3.05 0.67 9.32
N ARG A 37 3.03 1.38 10.45
CA ARG A 37 2.18 0.98 11.60
C ARG A 37 0.70 1.03 11.26
N GLN A 38 0.27 2.04 10.50
CA GLN A 38 -1.12 2.16 10.08
C GLN A 38 -1.51 1.05 9.10
N ARG A 39 -0.63 0.75 8.14
CA ARG A 39 -0.78 -0.38 7.22
C ARG A 39 -0.93 -1.70 7.96
N GLU A 40 -0.09 -1.97 8.96
CA GLU A 40 -0.19 -3.19 9.77
C GLU A 40 -1.52 -3.30 10.53
N ARG A 41 -2.09 -2.18 10.97
CA ARG A 41 -3.42 -2.17 11.59
C ARG A 41 -4.48 -2.61 10.58
N VAL A 42 -4.56 -1.94 9.43
CA VAL A 42 -5.50 -2.29 8.35
C VAL A 42 -5.35 -3.75 7.91
N LEU A 43 -4.13 -4.29 7.86
CA LEU A 43 -3.90 -5.71 7.55
C LEU A 43 -4.49 -6.68 8.60
N ARG A 44 -4.57 -6.26 9.87
CA ARG A 44 -5.09 -7.09 10.97
C ARG A 44 -6.59 -6.93 11.18
N THR A 45 -7.13 -5.73 10.97
CA THR A 45 -8.50 -5.35 11.35
C THR A 45 -9.40 -5.02 10.16
N GLY A 46 -8.81 -4.78 8.99
CA GLY A 46 -9.53 -4.34 7.79
C GLY A 46 -10.36 -5.43 7.13
N THR A 47 -11.40 -5.00 6.43
CA THR A 47 -12.22 -5.87 5.60
C THR A 47 -11.51 -6.25 4.30
N ALA A 48 -12.02 -7.24 3.57
CA ALA A 48 -11.49 -7.59 2.25
C ALA A 48 -11.47 -6.40 1.26
N GLN A 49 -12.41 -5.45 1.41
CA GLN A 49 -12.42 -4.23 0.62
C GLN A 49 -11.29 -3.27 1.03
N ASP A 50 -11.04 -3.12 2.33
CA ASP A 50 -9.96 -2.29 2.84
C ASP A 50 -8.58 -2.83 2.41
N LEU A 51 -8.42 -4.16 2.42
CA LEU A 51 -7.20 -4.81 1.95
C LEU A 51 -6.95 -4.60 0.44
N ARG A 52 -8.01 -4.58 -0.37
CA ARG A 52 -7.90 -4.25 -1.80
C ARG A 52 -7.45 -2.80 -1.99
N ARG A 53 -8.09 -1.85 -1.31
CA ARG A 53 -7.69 -0.43 -1.34
C ARG A 53 -6.27 -0.22 -0.84
N LEU A 54 -5.87 -0.93 0.22
CA LEU A 54 -4.51 -0.86 0.75
C LEU A 54 -3.48 -1.32 -0.28
N THR A 55 -3.80 -2.35 -1.05
CA THR A 55 -2.94 -2.84 -2.13
C THR A 55 -2.80 -1.78 -3.23
N GLU A 56 -3.89 -1.13 -3.64
CA GLU A 56 -3.87 -0.03 -4.62
C GLU A 56 -3.01 1.16 -4.13
N ILE A 57 -3.11 1.51 -2.84
CA ILE A 57 -2.30 2.56 -2.23
C ILE A 57 -0.80 2.19 -2.20
N ASP A 58 -0.48 0.94 -1.83
CA ASP A 58 0.89 0.42 -1.82
C ASP A 58 1.51 0.44 -3.23
N GLU A 59 0.74 0.05 -4.25
CA GLU A 59 1.19 0.09 -5.66
C GLU A 59 1.46 1.52 -6.14
N ALA A 60 0.64 2.49 -5.72
CA ALA A 60 0.82 3.90 -6.06
C ALA A 60 1.98 4.58 -5.31
N THR A 61 2.34 4.07 -4.12
CA THR A 61 3.34 4.68 -3.22
C THR A 61 4.72 4.02 -3.35
N GLY A 62 4.76 2.74 -3.73
CA GLY A 62 6.00 1.99 -3.90
C GLY A 62 6.68 2.24 -5.25
N PRO A 63 8.00 1.98 -5.36
CA PRO A 63 8.65 1.86 -6.65
C PRO A 63 8.03 0.66 -7.35
N THR A 64 7.16 0.91 -8.34
CA THR A 64 6.48 -0.05 -9.22
C THR A 64 7.14 -1.44 -9.16
N ARG A 65 6.66 -2.33 -8.27
CA ARG A 65 6.90 -3.75 -8.50
C ARG A 65 6.05 -4.06 -9.72
N GLY A 66 6.72 -4.14 -10.87
CA GLY A 66 6.11 -4.40 -12.16
C GLY A 66 5.09 -5.54 -12.08
N PRO A 67 4.12 -5.55 -13.00
CA PRO A 67 2.93 -6.38 -12.93
C PRO A 67 3.33 -7.82 -12.60
N VAL A 68 2.83 -8.35 -11.49
CA VAL A 68 2.87 -9.79 -11.23
C VAL A 68 2.03 -10.50 -12.28
N SER A 69 2.69 -10.78 -13.40
CA SER A 69 2.47 -11.82 -14.38
C SER A 69 1.05 -12.42 -14.38
N ARG A 70 0.15 -11.74 -15.08
CA ARG A 70 -1.14 -12.29 -15.54
C ARG A 70 -0.99 -13.23 -16.74
N THR A 71 0.09 -14.00 -16.85
CA THR A 71 0.28 -14.87 -18.03
C THR A 71 1.29 -15.98 -17.77
N LEU A 72 0.84 -17.10 -17.19
CA LEU A 72 1.48 -18.42 -17.36
C LEU A 72 0.45 -19.56 -17.18
N ARG A 73 -0.78 -19.35 -17.65
CA ARG A 73 -1.79 -20.41 -17.84
C ARG A 73 -2.31 -20.40 -19.28
N SER A 74 -1.41 -20.58 -20.24
CA SER A 74 -1.78 -21.06 -21.58
C SER A 74 -0.53 -21.53 -22.30
N ARG A 75 -0.12 -22.77 -22.02
CA ARG A 75 0.64 -23.65 -22.93
C ARG A 75 0.70 -25.05 -22.33
N LEU A 76 -0.46 -25.58 -21.96
CA LEU A 76 -0.76 -26.99 -22.15
C LEU A 76 -1.58 -27.06 -23.44
N VAL A 77 -1.40 -28.12 -24.24
CA VAL A 77 -1.91 -28.33 -25.62
C VAL A 77 -0.88 -27.79 -26.63
N ARG A 78 -0.17 -28.57 -27.46
CA ARG A 78 -0.24 -29.94 -28.03
C ARG A 78 1.04 -30.10 -28.91
N PRO A 79 1.26 -31.18 -29.70
CA PRO A 79 0.64 -32.51 -29.73
C PRO A 79 1.59 -33.66 -29.40
#